data_AF-A0A0G3H0N0-F1
#
_entry.id   AF-A0A0G3H0N0-F1
#
_cell.length_a   1.000
_cell.length_b   1.000
_cell.length_c   1.000
_cell.angle_alpha   90.00
_cell.angle_beta   90.00
_cell.angle_gamma   90.00
#
_symmetry.space_group_name_H-M   'P 1'
#
loop_
_entity.id
_entity.type
_entity.pdbx_description
1 polymer ?
#
loop_
_entity_poly.entity_id
_entity_poly.type
_entity_poly.pdbx_seq_one_letter_code
_entity_poly.pdbx_strand_id
1 'polypeptide(L)'
;MKLKVALALTLSLSLSLTACSSEEPKDATATSNTATTTASNTTTTTSASETTSAEETPEVKVACEESTPGASPVKLTGATINASGTDQPEGTKTITWEYSGDVSTGSTSFGVITKRAARMLKFDAGQLVSNTYTQFGGNPVELDSDISLTEKKQQAIIPAEVAADFDEGWVADLSIDGTRVGTCYSDNY
;
A
#
# COMPACT_ATOMS: atom_id res chain seq x y z
N MET A 1 48.29 -1.84 -34.01
CA MET A 1 47.65 -2.37 -35.25
C MET A 1 46.16 -2.07 -35.19
N LYS A 2 45.58 -1.66 -36.32
CA LYS A 2 44.22 -1.12 -36.50
C LYS A 2 43.23 -2.23 -36.90
N LEU A 3 41.98 -2.15 -36.44
CA LEU A 3 40.68 -2.30 -37.18
C LEU A 3 39.54 -2.27 -36.14
N LYS A 4 38.65 -1.25 -36.07
CA LYS A 4 37.41 -1.01 -36.87
C LYS A 4 36.36 -2.12 -36.64
N VAL A 5 35.05 -1.92 -36.43
CA VAL A 5 34.08 -0.84 -36.71
C VAL A 5 32.75 -1.24 -36.01
N ALA A 6 32.15 -0.36 -35.20
CA ALA A 6 30.81 0.25 -35.32
C ALA A 6 29.66 -0.57 -35.94
N LEU A 7 28.51 -0.65 -35.24
CA LEU A 7 27.21 -0.30 -35.81
C LEU A 7 26.14 -0.08 -34.71
N ALA A 8 25.56 1.12 -34.71
CA ALA A 8 24.37 1.49 -33.96
C ALA A 8 23.11 1.13 -34.78
N LEU A 9 22.04 0.69 -34.14
CA LEU A 9 20.69 0.71 -34.73
C LEU A 9 19.66 1.12 -33.67
N THR A 10 19.29 2.39 -33.70
CA THR A 10 18.08 2.94 -33.08
C THR A 10 16.90 2.69 -34.02
N LEU A 11 15.84 2.04 -33.54
CA LEU A 11 14.54 2.08 -34.21
C LEU A 11 13.49 2.69 -33.29
N SER A 12 13.17 3.94 -33.57
CA SER A 12 12.01 4.68 -33.09
C SER A 12 10.81 4.31 -33.98
N LEU A 13 9.71 3.83 -33.40
CA LEU A 13 8.43 3.75 -34.10
C LEU A 13 7.40 4.61 -33.38
N SER A 14 7.19 5.80 -33.94
CA SER A 14 6.05 6.68 -33.65
C SER A 14 4.92 6.31 -34.61
N LEU A 15 3.75 5.90 -34.12
CA LEU A 15 2.52 5.92 -34.91
C LEU A 15 1.58 6.98 -34.34
N SER A 16 1.34 8.00 -35.15
CA SER A 16 0.41 9.10 -34.91
C SER A 16 -0.90 8.87 -35.68
N LEU A 17 -2.01 9.17 -34.98
CA LEU A 17 -3.30 9.71 -35.43
C LEU A 17 -3.98 9.18 -36.71
N THR A 18 -5.26 8.82 -36.57
CA THR A 18 -6.30 9.36 -37.47
C THR A 18 -7.65 9.48 -36.75
N ALA A 19 -8.23 10.67 -36.84
CA ALA A 19 -9.60 11.02 -36.46
C ALA A 19 -10.60 10.64 -37.54
N CYS A 20 -11.87 10.42 -37.18
CA CYS A 20 -13.06 10.68 -38.01
C CYS A 20 -14.32 10.50 -37.12
N SER A 21 -15.05 11.58 -36.79
CA SER A 21 -16.16 12.19 -37.54
C SER A 21 -17.49 11.45 -37.30
N SER A 22 -18.43 12.05 -36.58
CA SER A 22 -19.69 12.66 -37.10
C SER A 22 -20.84 12.01 -36.30
N GLU A 23 -22.02 12.56 -35.98
CA GLU A 23 -22.72 13.78 -36.36
C GLU A 23 -23.86 13.98 -35.33
N GLU A 24 -24.22 15.23 -35.08
CA GLU A 24 -25.39 15.66 -34.32
C GLU A 24 -26.63 15.67 -35.23
N PRO A 25 -27.85 15.48 -34.68
CA PRO A 25 -28.94 16.31 -35.16
C PRO A 25 -29.80 16.94 -34.06
N LYS A 26 -30.31 18.11 -34.45
CA LYS A 26 -31.02 19.14 -33.71
C LYS A 26 -32.48 18.84 -33.37
N ASP A 27 -32.92 19.53 -32.31
CA ASP A 27 -34.22 20.20 -32.08
C ASP A 27 -35.55 19.47 -32.33
N ALA A 28 -36.36 19.40 -31.27
CA ALA A 28 -37.74 19.90 -31.32
C ALA A 28 -38.26 20.27 -29.91
N THR A 29 -38.75 21.50 -29.83
CA THR A 29 -39.34 22.25 -28.72
C THR A 29 -40.75 21.78 -28.33
N ALA A 30 -41.14 21.87 -27.04
CA ALA A 30 -42.34 22.59 -26.55
C ALA A 30 -42.76 22.23 -25.10
N THR A 31 -42.48 23.16 -24.18
CA THR A 31 -43.35 23.78 -23.15
C THR A 31 -44.70 23.14 -22.78
N SER A 32 -44.95 22.88 -21.49
CA SER A 32 -45.70 23.79 -20.61
C SER A 32 -45.95 23.23 -19.19
N ASN A 33 -46.11 24.16 -18.27
CA ASN A 33 -46.11 24.06 -16.81
C ASN A 33 -47.26 23.24 -16.19
N THR A 34 -47.02 22.68 -15.01
CA THR A 34 -48.01 22.67 -13.92
C THR A 34 -47.29 22.82 -12.58
N ALA A 35 -47.51 23.96 -11.94
CA ALA A 35 -47.19 24.16 -10.53
C ALA A 35 -48.30 23.53 -9.68
N THR A 36 -47.95 22.79 -8.62
CA THR A 36 -48.84 22.59 -7.47
C THR A 36 -48.01 22.47 -6.19
N THR A 37 -48.49 23.20 -5.20
CA THR A 37 -47.89 23.54 -3.91
C THR A 37 -48.17 22.48 -2.84
N THR A 38 -47.35 22.48 -1.78
CA THR A 38 -47.73 22.33 -0.36
C THR A 38 -47.34 21.05 0.41
N ALA A 39 -46.75 21.33 1.57
CA ALA A 39 -46.73 20.63 2.86
C ALA A 39 -45.55 19.73 3.23
N SER A 40 -44.76 20.26 4.16
CA SER A 40 -43.91 19.56 5.12
C SER A 40 -44.65 18.40 5.79
N ASN A 41 -43.96 17.26 5.91
CA ASN A 41 -44.17 16.34 7.01
C ASN A 41 -42.79 15.98 7.59
N THR A 42 -42.45 16.69 8.66
CA THR A 42 -41.39 16.31 9.60
C THR A 42 -41.80 15.01 10.26
N THR A 43 -41.06 13.93 9.99
CA THR A 43 -41.16 12.69 10.78
C THR A 43 -39.84 12.49 11.49
N THR A 44 -39.85 12.77 12.79
CA THR A 44 -38.78 12.46 13.72
C THR A 44 -38.61 10.95 13.78
N THR A 45 -37.58 10.41 13.14
CA THR A 45 -37.10 9.05 13.42
C THR A 45 -36.01 9.15 14.46
N THR A 46 -36.42 8.93 15.72
CA THR A 46 -35.51 8.51 16.79
C THR A 46 -35.01 7.12 16.42
N SER A 47 -33.87 7.03 15.74
CA SER A 47 -33.12 5.79 15.64
C SER A 47 -32.10 5.81 16.77
N ALA A 48 -32.30 4.91 17.73
CA ALA A 48 -31.34 4.64 18.79
C ALA A 48 -29.97 4.36 18.16
N SER A 49 -28.94 5.10 18.60
CA SER A 49 -27.57 4.67 18.44
C SER A 49 -27.37 3.42 19.28
N GLU A 50 -27.52 2.26 18.65
CA GLU A 50 -26.83 1.08 19.13
C GLU A 50 -25.34 1.32 18.86
N THR A 51 -24.65 1.82 19.88
CA THR A 51 -23.20 1.76 19.98
C THR A 51 -22.83 0.28 19.98
N THR A 52 -22.70 -0.29 18.79
CA THR A 52 -22.05 -1.58 18.62
C THR A 52 -20.60 -1.34 18.98
N SER A 53 -20.23 -1.75 20.19
CA SER A 53 -18.85 -1.79 20.65
C SER A 53 -18.09 -2.59 19.59
N ALA A 54 -17.26 -1.91 18.81
CA ALA A 54 -16.28 -2.58 17.96
C ALA A 54 -15.49 -3.49 18.90
N GLU A 55 -15.59 -4.79 18.68
CA GLU A 55 -14.74 -5.77 19.31
C GLU A 55 -13.32 -5.44 18.85
N GLU A 56 -12.55 -4.77 19.71
CA GLU A 56 -11.12 -4.56 19.49
C GLU A 56 -10.51 -5.95 19.35
N THR A 57 -10.27 -6.34 18.10
CA THR A 57 -9.45 -7.51 17.80
C THR A 57 -8.10 -7.25 18.46
N PRO A 58 -7.62 -8.14 19.33
CA PRO A 58 -6.42 -7.88 20.11
C PRO A 58 -5.24 -7.60 19.17
N GLU A 59 -4.66 -6.41 19.31
CA GLU A 59 -3.48 -5.99 18.55
C GLU A 59 -2.28 -6.83 19.04
N VAL A 60 -1.91 -7.88 18.31
CA VAL A 60 -0.75 -8.70 18.67
C VAL A 60 0.51 -7.98 18.22
N LYS A 61 1.12 -7.25 19.15
CA LYS A 61 2.38 -6.56 18.93
C LYS A 61 3.57 -7.44 19.25
N VAL A 62 4.45 -7.59 18.28
CA VAL A 62 5.69 -8.37 18.41
C VAL A 62 6.87 -7.44 18.68
N ALA A 63 7.66 -7.77 19.70
CA ALA A 63 8.94 -7.11 19.97
C ALA A 63 10.05 -7.70 19.08
N CYS A 64 10.93 -6.83 18.58
CA CYS A 64 11.93 -7.21 17.58
C CYS A 64 13.26 -7.58 18.23
N GLU A 65 13.98 -8.52 17.61
CA GLU A 65 15.36 -8.79 17.94
C GLU A 65 16.25 -7.67 17.37
N GLU A 66 17.14 -7.14 18.21
CA GLU A 66 18.15 -6.20 17.75
C GLU A 66 19.16 -6.93 16.87
N SER A 67 19.45 -6.37 15.69
CA SER A 67 20.59 -6.83 14.89
C SER A 67 21.90 -6.53 15.65
N THR A 68 22.90 -7.43 15.51
CA THR A 68 24.19 -7.40 16.21
C THR A 68 24.81 -6.01 16.37
N PRO A 69 25.59 -5.75 17.46
CA PRO A 69 26.01 -4.41 17.84
C PRO A 69 26.85 -3.72 16.76
N GLY A 70 26.22 -2.82 16.04
CA GLY A 70 26.81 -1.81 15.16
C GLY A 70 25.90 -0.59 15.27
N ALA A 71 26.46 0.57 15.56
CA ALA A 71 25.78 1.78 16.01
C ALA A 71 24.89 2.47 14.95
N SER A 72 24.03 1.72 14.25
CA SER A 72 22.97 2.34 13.46
C SER A 72 22.05 3.11 14.42
N PRO A 73 21.84 4.43 14.21
CA PRO A 73 20.87 5.19 14.98
C PRO A 73 19.43 4.74 14.69
N VAL A 74 19.24 3.96 13.63
CA VAL A 74 17.96 3.39 13.21
C VAL A 74 17.81 1.96 13.73
N LYS A 75 16.65 1.64 14.30
CA LYS A 75 16.29 0.30 14.78
C LYS A 75 14.82 0.00 14.51
N LEU A 76 14.51 -1.24 14.12
CA LEU A 76 13.13 -1.75 14.15
C LEU A 76 12.79 -2.17 15.57
N THR A 77 11.71 -1.62 16.13
CA THR A 77 11.33 -1.79 17.53
C THR A 77 10.05 -2.61 17.70
N GLY A 78 9.19 -2.65 16.67
CA GLY A 78 7.98 -3.47 16.68
C GLY A 78 7.47 -3.75 15.28
N ALA A 79 6.68 -4.80 15.15
CA ALA A 79 5.85 -5.02 13.97
C ALA A 79 4.51 -5.66 14.36
N THR A 80 3.43 -5.27 13.69
CA THR A 80 2.07 -5.81 13.90
C THR A 80 1.36 -6.01 12.57
N ILE A 81 0.64 -7.13 12.42
CA ILE A 81 -0.30 -7.34 11.30
C ILE A 81 -1.69 -7.51 11.89
N ASN A 82 -2.62 -6.66 11.48
CA ASN A 82 -4.02 -6.72 11.90
C ASN A 82 -4.94 -6.74 10.67
N ALA A 83 -6.20 -7.13 10.87
CA ALA A 83 -7.24 -6.87 9.87
C ALA A 83 -7.30 -5.37 9.56
N SER A 84 -7.50 -5.02 8.30
CA SER A 84 -7.71 -3.63 7.92
C SER A 84 -9.04 -3.11 8.45
N GLY A 85 -9.14 -1.79 8.67
CA GLY A 85 -10.39 -1.13 9.03
C GLY A 85 -11.44 -1.18 7.93
N THR A 86 -12.65 -0.70 8.23
CA THR A 86 -13.84 -0.75 7.35
C THR A 86 -13.71 0.04 6.04
N ASP A 87 -12.70 0.90 5.93
CA ASP A 87 -12.45 1.74 4.75
C ASP A 87 -11.61 1.02 3.68
N GLN A 88 -11.20 -0.22 3.93
CA GLN A 88 -10.43 -1.06 2.99
C GLN A 88 -11.26 -2.21 2.46
N PRO A 89 -10.92 -2.76 1.27
CA PRO A 89 -11.56 -3.97 0.78
C PRO A 89 -11.49 -5.11 1.81
N GLU A 90 -12.58 -5.88 1.88
CA GLU A 90 -12.69 -7.04 2.77
C GLU A 90 -11.52 -8.02 2.52
N GLY A 91 -11.03 -8.64 3.59
CA GLY A 91 -9.93 -9.61 3.52
C GLY A 91 -8.53 -9.00 3.44
N THR A 92 -8.40 -7.68 3.29
CA THR A 92 -7.09 -7.02 3.41
C THR A 92 -6.61 -6.99 4.85
N LYS A 93 -5.28 -6.95 5.02
CA LYS A 93 -4.62 -6.74 6.31
C LYS A 93 -3.77 -5.50 6.24
N THR A 94 -3.40 -4.95 7.40
CA THR A 94 -2.46 -3.84 7.52
C THR A 94 -1.24 -4.32 8.30
N ILE A 95 -0.06 -4.20 7.69
CA ILE A 95 1.22 -4.33 8.39
C ILE A 95 1.63 -2.95 8.89
N THR A 96 2.10 -2.92 10.14
CA THR A 96 2.70 -1.76 10.78
C THR A 96 4.11 -2.13 11.21
N TRP A 97 5.10 -1.36 10.78
CA TRP A 97 6.45 -1.37 11.34
C TRP A 97 6.62 -0.19 12.28
N GLU A 98 7.15 -0.42 13.47
CA GLU A 98 7.57 0.62 14.40
C GLU A 98 9.08 0.65 14.50
N TYR A 99 9.66 1.85 14.49
CA TYR A 99 11.10 2.03 14.49
C TYR A 99 11.51 3.31 15.23
N SER A 100 12.79 3.35 15.60
CA SER A 100 13.46 4.54 16.10
C SER A 100 14.52 5.01 15.11
N GLY A 101 14.94 6.27 15.21
CA GLY A 101 15.94 6.88 14.34
C GLY A 101 15.33 7.57 13.13
N ASP A 102 16.17 8.30 12.40
CA ASP A 102 15.79 8.98 11.16
C ASP A 102 16.05 8.04 9.97
N VAL A 103 14.99 7.76 9.20
CA VAL A 103 15.02 6.89 8.01
C VAL A 103 14.74 7.67 6.72
N SER A 104 14.68 9.01 6.80
CA SER A 104 14.44 9.90 5.66
C SER A 104 15.69 10.12 4.80
N THR A 105 16.86 9.75 5.32
CA THR A 105 18.13 9.83 4.61
C THR A 105 18.53 8.47 4.07
N GLY A 106 19.01 8.41 2.83
CA GLY A 106 19.45 7.16 2.19
C GLY A 106 18.31 6.25 1.73
N SER A 107 18.62 4.98 1.50
CA SER A 107 17.65 3.98 1.02
C SER A 107 17.11 3.15 2.18
N THR A 108 15.80 3.20 2.39
CA THR A 108 15.10 2.50 3.47
C THR A 108 14.17 1.45 2.88
N SER A 109 14.19 0.22 3.41
CA SER A 109 13.26 -0.84 3.00
C SER A 109 12.53 -1.44 4.20
N PHE A 110 11.21 -1.48 4.12
CA PHE A 110 10.32 -2.16 5.07
C PHE A 110 9.82 -3.44 4.42
N GLY A 111 10.12 -4.59 5.03
CA GLY A 111 9.75 -5.90 4.51
C GLY A 111 8.89 -6.66 5.52
N VAL A 112 7.93 -7.43 5.01
CA VAL A 112 7.33 -8.52 5.77
C VAL A 112 7.14 -9.73 4.85
N ILE A 113 7.60 -10.89 5.31
CA ILE A 113 7.79 -12.09 4.51
C ILE A 113 7.22 -13.31 5.24
N THR A 114 6.55 -14.18 4.50
CA THR A 114 6.06 -15.49 4.95
C THR A 114 6.74 -16.58 4.15
N LYS A 115 6.32 -17.85 4.33
CA LYS A 115 6.79 -18.97 3.51
C LYS A 115 6.26 -18.91 2.07
N ARG A 116 5.25 -18.09 1.79
CA ARG A 116 4.52 -18.08 0.51
C ARG A 116 4.32 -16.69 -0.10
N ALA A 117 4.53 -15.62 0.65
CA ALA A 117 4.34 -14.26 0.17
C ALA A 117 5.30 -13.26 0.81
N ALA A 118 5.44 -12.10 0.19
CA ALA A 118 6.16 -10.95 0.73
C ALA A 118 5.41 -9.65 0.43
N ARG A 119 5.53 -8.68 1.33
CA ARG A 119 5.10 -7.29 1.16
C ARG A 119 6.27 -6.38 1.43
N MET A 120 6.55 -5.45 0.52
CA MET A 120 7.72 -4.59 0.57
C MET A 120 7.39 -3.14 0.24
N LEU A 121 7.94 -2.23 1.04
CA LEU A 121 8.07 -0.82 0.72
C LEU A 121 9.55 -0.48 0.59
N LYS A 122 9.90 0.34 -0.40
CA LYS A 122 11.22 0.95 -0.49
C LYS A 122 11.09 2.45 -0.67
N PHE A 123 11.86 3.17 0.13
CA PHE A 123 12.04 4.61 0.04
C PHE A 123 13.50 4.92 -0.34
N ASP A 124 13.69 5.99 -1.10
CA ASP A 124 15.01 6.57 -1.38
C ASP A 124 14.94 8.07 -1.05
N ALA A 125 15.78 8.52 -0.13
CA ALA A 125 15.76 9.86 0.45
C ALA A 125 14.33 10.29 0.88
N GLY A 126 13.60 9.38 1.53
CA GLY A 126 12.23 9.61 2.02
C GLY A 126 11.13 9.56 0.96
N GLN A 127 11.46 9.39 -0.32
CA GLN A 127 10.48 9.24 -1.40
C GLN A 127 10.21 7.77 -1.69
N LEU A 128 8.94 7.39 -1.84
CA LEU A 128 8.56 6.03 -2.19
C LEU A 128 9.06 5.70 -3.61
N VAL A 129 9.83 4.63 -3.74
CA VAL A 129 10.38 4.15 -5.02
C VAL A 129 9.94 2.73 -5.39
N SER A 130 9.38 1.98 -4.44
CA SER A 130 8.74 0.69 -4.73
C SER A 130 7.69 0.37 -3.67
N ASN A 131 6.56 -0.17 -4.13
CA ASN A 131 5.43 -0.51 -3.29
C ASN A 131 4.82 -1.83 -3.78
N THR A 132 5.40 -2.95 -3.38
CA THR A 132 5.10 -4.24 -3.99
C THR A 132 4.59 -5.28 -3.00
N TYR A 133 3.85 -6.24 -3.52
CA TYR A 133 3.74 -7.56 -2.91
C TYR A 133 4.16 -8.64 -3.90
N THR A 134 4.47 -9.83 -3.42
CA THR A 134 4.88 -10.96 -4.25
C THR A 134 4.35 -12.23 -3.62
N GLN A 135 3.67 -13.07 -4.41
CA GLN A 135 3.43 -14.47 -4.05
C GLN A 135 4.61 -15.29 -4.58
N PHE A 136 5.19 -16.16 -3.76
CA PHE A 136 6.39 -16.92 -4.12
C PHE A 136 6.11 -17.84 -5.31
N GLY A 137 7.01 -17.80 -6.30
CA GLY A 137 6.81 -18.43 -7.61
C GLY A 137 6.13 -17.53 -8.66
N GLY A 138 5.65 -16.35 -8.24
CA GLY A 138 5.12 -15.31 -9.13
C GLY A 138 6.09 -14.14 -9.32
N ASN A 139 5.67 -13.16 -10.13
CA ASN A 139 6.35 -11.88 -10.29
C ASN A 139 5.90 -10.89 -9.20
N PRO A 140 6.74 -9.92 -8.80
CA PRO A 140 6.30 -8.81 -7.98
C PRO A 140 5.17 -8.01 -8.66
N VAL A 141 4.17 -7.63 -7.87
CA VAL A 141 3.04 -6.79 -8.28
C VAL A 141 3.20 -5.43 -7.60
N GLU A 142 3.33 -4.37 -8.39
CA GLU A 142 3.30 -2.99 -7.91
C GLU A 142 1.88 -2.58 -7.52
N LEU A 143 1.76 -1.88 -6.40
CA LEU A 143 0.52 -1.36 -5.87
C LEU A 143 0.45 0.15 -6.11
N ASP A 144 -0.66 0.57 -6.71
CA ASP A 144 -0.95 2.00 -6.93
C ASP A 144 -1.50 2.60 -5.63
N SER A 145 -0.61 2.86 -4.68
CA SER A 145 -0.92 3.64 -3.48
C SER A 145 0.19 4.62 -3.15
N ASP A 146 -0.23 5.87 -2.92
CA ASP A 146 0.66 6.94 -2.49
C ASP A 146 0.93 6.81 -0.99
N ILE A 147 2.04 6.15 -0.66
CA ILE A 147 2.48 5.96 0.71
C ILE A 147 3.60 6.96 0.99
N SER A 148 3.31 7.96 1.82
CA SER A 148 4.34 8.85 2.34
C SER A 148 5.10 8.16 3.49
N LEU A 149 6.40 8.44 3.57
CA LEU A 149 7.20 8.04 4.72
C LEU A 149 6.70 8.78 5.96
N THR A 150 6.39 8.03 7.02
CA THR A 150 5.93 8.59 8.29
C THR A 150 7.04 8.53 9.36
N GLU A 151 6.94 9.31 10.43
CA GLU A 151 7.93 9.25 11.51
C GLU A 151 7.63 8.09 12.48
N LYS A 152 8.66 7.29 12.81
CA LYS A 152 8.66 6.21 13.83
C LYS A 152 7.70 5.04 13.62
N LYS A 153 6.75 5.16 12.72
CA LYS A 153 5.77 4.15 12.35
C LYS A 153 5.66 4.18 10.83
N GLN A 154 5.62 3.04 10.18
CA GLN A 154 5.29 2.92 8.75
C GLN A 154 4.19 1.88 8.61
N GLN A 155 3.24 2.13 7.71
CA GLN A 155 2.14 1.20 7.45
C GLN A 155 2.01 0.89 5.97
N ALA A 156 1.51 -0.31 5.68
CA ALA A 156 1.13 -0.73 4.34
C ALA A 156 -0.05 -1.69 4.38
N ILE A 157 -0.89 -1.62 3.35
CA ILE A 157 -1.92 -2.63 3.11
C ILE A 157 -1.27 -3.88 2.50
N ILE A 158 -1.61 -5.04 3.07
CA ILE A 158 -1.41 -6.37 2.49
C ILE A 158 -2.69 -6.71 1.71
N PRO A 159 -2.60 -6.90 0.38
CA PRO A 159 -3.76 -7.23 -0.44
C PRO A 159 -4.42 -8.55 -0.02
N ALA A 160 -5.74 -8.64 -0.20
CA ALA A 160 -6.54 -9.79 0.24
C ALA A 160 -6.09 -11.11 -0.39
N GLU A 161 -5.52 -11.06 -1.59
CA GLU A 161 -5.04 -12.20 -2.36
C GLU A 161 -3.89 -12.95 -1.68
N VAL A 162 -3.09 -12.25 -0.88
CA VAL A 162 -1.95 -12.82 -0.13
C VAL A 162 -2.11 -12.69 1.38
N ALA A 163 -3.13 -11.99 1.86
CA ALA A 163 -3.31 -11.68 3.28
C ALA A 163 -3.39 -12.93 4.16
N ALA A 164 -4.05 -14.00 3.70
CA ALA A 164 -4.16 -15.25 4.45
C ALA A 164 -2.81 -15.93 4.71
N ASP A 165 -1.80 -15.71 3.85
CA ASP A 165 -0.46 -16.28 4.05
C ASP A 165 0.24 -15.71 5.29
N PHE A 166 -0.17 -14.53 5.76
CA PHE A 166 0.40 -13.87 6.94
C PHE A 166 -0.22 -14.33 8.26
N ASP A 167 -1.25 -15.18 8.24
CA ASP A 167 -1.79 -15.78 9.46
C ASP A 167 -0.98 -17.00 9.94
N GLU A 168 -0.19 -17.60 9.04
CA GLU A 168 0.61 -18.81 9.30
C GLU A 168 2.01 -18.52 9.87
N GLY A 169 2.31 -17.26 10.17
CA GLY A 169 3.63 -16.83 10.62
C GLY A 169 4.34 -15.95 9.59
N TRP A 170 5.12 -14.99 10.09
CA TRP A 170 5.80 -13.98 9.29
C TRP A 170 7.06 -13.44 9.98
N VAL A 171 7.95 -12.89 9.16
CA VAL A 171 9.12 -12.11 9.56
C VAL A 171 9.02 -10.73 8.99
N ALA A 172 9.09 -9.72 9.84
CA ALA A 172 9.18 -8.32 9.45
C ALA A 172 10.61 -7.83 9.65
N ASP A 173 11.14 -7.08 8.69
CA ASP A 173 12.47 -6.50 8.78
C ASP A 173 12.54 -5.06 8.27
N LEU A 174 13.56 -4.35 8.75
CA LEU A 174 13.93 -3.00 8.32
C LEU A 174 15.37 -3.03 7.87
N SER A 175 15.64 -2.47 6.70
CA SER A 175 17.00 -2.31 6.17
C SER A 175 17.27 -0.87 5.78
N ILE A 176 18.47 -0.38 6.09
CA ILE A 176 19.01 0.94 5.73
C ILE A 176 20.25 0.73 4.88
N ASP A 177 20.27 1.31 3.67
CA ASP A 177 21.33 1.19 2.68
C ASP A 177 21.74 -0.26 2.42
N GLY A 178 20.75 -1.16 2.39
CA GLY A 178 20.94 -2.60 2.20
C GLY A 178 21.43 -3.37 3.43
N THR A 179 21.66 -2.70 4.57
CA THR A 179 22.01 -3.33 5.83
C THR A 179 20.76 -3.50 6.69
N ARG A 180 20.46 -4.73 7.11
CA ARG A 180 19.37 -5.02 8.03
C ARG A 180 19.68 -4.49 9.43
N VAL A 181 18.75 -3.71 9.99
CA VAL A 181 18.91 -3.03 11.29
C VAL A 181 17.93 -3.54 12.37
N GLY A 182 17.04 -4.45 12.02
CA GLY A 182 16.19 -5.16 12.98
C GLY A 182 15.26 -6.16 12.33
N THR A 183 14.76 -7.12 13.12
CA THR A 183 13.87 -8.18 12.65
C THR A 183 12.88 -8.57 13.74
N CYS A 184 11.63 -8.78 13.39
CA CYS A 184 10.58 -9.24 14.29
C CYS A 184 9.96 -10.51 13.71
N TYR A 185 9.59 -11.45 14.58
CA TYR A 185 9.03 -12.75 14.21
C TYR A 185 7.68 -12.89 14.89
N SER A 186 6.61 -13.20 14.16
CA SER A 186 5.39 -13.62 14.86
C SER A 186 5.59 -14.94 15.56
N ASP A 187 4.80 -15.16 16.62
CA ASP A 187 4.89 -16.34 17.49
C ASP A 187 4.73 -17.67 16.73
N ASN A 188 4.17 -17.65 15.52
CA ASN A 188 3.89 -18.82 14.67
C ASN A 188 4.95 -19.07 13.57
N TYR A 189 6.03 -18.28 13.49
CA TYR A 189 7.00 -18.35 12.38
C TYR A 189 7.81 -19.66 12.29
#